data_AF-A0A5R8ZMD5-F1
#
_entry.id   AF-A0A5R8ZMD5-F1
#
_cell.length_a   1.000
_cell.length_b   1.000
_cell.length_c   1.000
_cell.angle_alpha   90.00
_cell.angle_beta   90.00
_cell.angle_gamma   90.00
#
_symmetry.space_group_name_H-M   'P 1'
#
loop_
_entity.id
_entity.type
_entity.pdbx_description
1 polymer ?
#
loop_
_entity_poly.entity_id
_entity_poly.type
_entity_poly.pdbx_seq_one_letter_code
_entity_poly.pdbx_strand_id
1 'polypeptide(L)'
;MSWQGHDLDFTGVMFDGGDFSRSVFSAGMVSFIGTTFTGGTVDFTDATFTGATVNFTDARFSGGRVFFALATFSGGTVNFDGATFSGGTVDFIAARLSGGTVDFSEARLSGGEIDFVAATFSGATVDFTDARLSGGEIDFADATFTGATVKLDGVMFSNDGTVDLSSPGRWDVPPTGLPEPTPAGLLLPKE
;
A
#
# COMPACT_ATOMS: atom_id res chain seq x y z
N MET A 1 5.66 -27.56 -2.11
CA MET A 1 4.39 -27.50 -1.37
C MET A 1 3.76 -26.14 -1.66
N SER A 2 2.45 -26.07 -1.83
CA SER A 2 1.74 -24.81 -2.12
C SER A 2 1.41 -24.11 -0.79
N TRP A 3 1.62 -22.80 -0.71
CA TRP A 3 1.28 -21.97 0.46
C TRP A 3 -0.23 -21.68 0.58
N GLN A 4 -1.00 -22.00 -0.47
CA GLN A 4 -2.41 -21.64 -0.60
C GLN A 4 -3.27 -22.23 0.52
N GLY A 5 -4.05 -21.38 1.19
CA GLY A 5 -5.02 -21.77 2.22
C GLY A 5 -4.42 -22.06 3.60
N HIS A 6 -3.14 -21.78 3.82
CA HIS A 6 -2.48 -21.93 5.11
C HIS A 6 -2.20 -20.58 5.77
N ASP A 7 -2.23 -20.56 7.10
CA ASP A 7 -1.74 -19.44 7.89
C ASP A 7 -0.21 -19.54 8.01
N LEU A 8 0.49 -18.46 7.66
CA LEU A 8 1.93 -18.34 7.77
C LEU A 8 2.23 -17.20 8.73
N ASP A 9 3.10 -17.45 9.71
CA ASP A 9 3.43 -16.48 10.74
C ASP A 9 4.94 -16.22 10.77
N PHE A 10 5.32 -15.00 10.40
CA PHE A 10 6.68 -14.48 10.42
C PHE A 10 6.83 -13.35 11.45
N THR A 11 5.96 -13.26 12.45
CA THR A 11 5.94 -12.16 13.43
C THR A 11 7.33 -11.91 14.05
N GLY A 12 7.77 -10.64 14.01
CA GLY A 12 9.02 -10.17 14.60
C GLY A 12 10.31 -10.65 13.90
N VAL A 13 10.19 -11.36 12.77
CA VAL A 13 11.33 -11.89 12.05
C VAL A 13 12.02 -10.79 11.24
N MET A 14 13.35 -10.86 11.15
CA MET A 14 14.11 -10.12 10.15
C MET A 14 14.05 -10.89 8.84
N PHE A 15 13.45 -10.29 7.82
CA PHE A 15 13.16 -10.96 6.55
C PHE A 15 14.04 -10.40 5.43
N ASP A 16 14.76 -11.29 4.76
CA ASP A 16 15.71 -10.97 3.68
C ASP A 16 15.22 -11.38 2.28
N GLY A 17 14.00 -11.91 2.19
CA GLY A 17 13.25 -12.04 0.95
C GLY A 17 12.32 -13.25 0.91
N GLY A 18 11.43 -13.27 -0.08
CA GLY A 18 10.48 -14.34 -0.28
C GLY A 18 9.75 -14.18 -1.61
N ASP A 19 9.44 -15.29 -2.27
CA ASP A 19 8.71 -15.28 -3.54
C ASP A 19 7.34 -15.95 -3.35
N PHE A 20 6.32 -15.13 -3.49
CA PHE A 20 4.90 -15.47 -3.51
C PHE A 20 4.25 -15.07 -4.83
N SER A 21 5.03 -14.80 -5.88
CA SER A 21 4.51 -14.37 -7.17
C SER A 21 3.52 -15.39 -7.74
N ARG A 22 2.45 -14.90 -8.37
CA ARG A 22 1.35 -15.73 -8.93
C ARG A 22 0.63 -16.63 -7.93
N SER A 23 0.82 -16.41 -6.63
CA SER A 23 0.11 -17.17 -5.60
C SER A 23 -1.35 -16.74 -5.51
N VAL A 24 -2.21 -17.66 -5.06
CA VAL A 24 -3.63 -17.39 -4.83
C VAL A 24 -3.92 -17.46 -3.34
N PHE A 25 -4.27 -16.32 -2.76
CA PHE A 25 -4.64 -16.15 -1.37
C PHE A 25 -6.16 -16.01 -1.26
N SER A 26 -6.84 -17.16 -1.20
CA SER A 26 -8.30 -17.22 -1.12
C SER A 26 -8.84 -17.29 0.31
N ALA A 27 -8.00 -17.67 1.28
CA ALA A 27 -8.29 -17.73 2.71
C ALA A 27 -6.97 -17.78 3.50
N GLY A 28 -7.06 -17.61 4.82
CA GLY A 28 -5.93 -17.64 5.73
C GLY A 28 -5.20 -16.31 5.85
N MET A 29 -4.14 -16.31 6.64
CA MET A 29 -3.35 -15.13 6.99
C MET A 29 -1.87 -15.34 6.71
N VAL A 30 -1.23 -14.39 6.05
CA VAL A 30 0.24 -14.30 6.01
C VAL A 30 0.65 -13.12 6.88
N SER A 31 1.21 -13.40 8.05
CA SER A 31 1.59 -12.41 9.06
C SER A 31 3.07 -12.07 8.98
N PHE A 32 3.35 -10.78 8.86
CA PHE A 32 4.65 -10.12 8.95
C PHE A 32 4.63 -9.05 10.05
N ILE A 33 3.80 -9.22 11.08
CA ILE A 33 3.63 -8.22 12.15
C ILE A 33 4.98 -7.94 12.83
N GLY A 34 5.35 -6.67 12.95
CA GLY A 34 6.59 -6.23 13.58
C GLY A 34 7.87 -6.75 12.91
N THR A 35 7.79 -7.28 11.69
CA THR A 35 8.96 -7.73 10.93
C THR A 35 9.84 -6.57 10.51
N THR A 36 11.11 -6.85 10.22
CA THR A 36 12.02 -5.84 9.66
C THR A 36 12.61 -6.30 8.33
N PHE A 37 12.36 -5.52 7.28
CA PHE A 37 12.91 -5.66 5.94
C PHE A 37 14.08 -4.69 5.76
N THR A 38 15.30 -5.22 5.72
CA THR A 38 16.54 -4.42 5.70
C THR A 38 17.22 -4.33 4.32
N GLY A 39 16.72 -5.07 3.33
CA GLY A 39 17.32 -5.10 1.99
C GLY A 39 16.80 -6.21 1.05
N GLY A 40 15.98 -7.12 1.58
CA GLY A 40 15.34 -8.20 0.83
C GLY A 40 14.13 -7.79 0.01
N THR A 41 13.76 -8.64 -0.97
CA THR A 41 12.53 -8.48 -1.75
C THR A 41 11.51 -9.54 -1.36
N VAL A 42 10.30 -9.10 -1.03
CA VAL A 42 9.12 -9.97 -0.95
C VAL A 42 8.25 -9.73 -2.17
N ASP A 43 8.08 -10.77 -2.99
CA ASP A 43 7.41 -10.64 -4.28
C ASP A 43 6.02 -11.29 -4.25
N PHE A 44 4.98 -10.49 -4.44
CA PHE A 44 3.58 -10.88 -4.66
C PHE A 44 3.11 -10.46 -6.06
N THR A 45 4.03 -10.26 -7.01
CA THR A 45 3.70 -9.89 -8.37
C THR A 45 2.72 -10.90 -8.97
N ASP A 46 1.66 -10.40 -9.60
CA ASP A 46 0.61 -11.23 -10.24
C ASP A 46 -0.12 -12.17 -9.26
N ALA A 47 0.00 -11.94 -7.94
CA ALA A 47 -0.75 -12.69 -6.94
C ALA A 47 -2.23 -12.28 -6.93
N THR A 48 -3.10 -13.19 -6.47
CA THR A 48 -4.56 -12.95 -6.37
C THR A 48 -5.04 -13.10 -4.94
N PHE A 49 -5.75 -12.09 -4.43
CA PHE A 49 -6.28 -11.99 -3.08
C PHE A 49 -7.81 -11.89 -3.12
N THR A 50 -8.54 -12.94 -2.74
CA THR A 50 -10.01 -13.00 -2.84
C THR A 50 -10.72 -13.04 -1.48
N GLY A 51 -10.01 -12.79 -0.38
CA GLY A 51 -10.55 -12.82 0.99
C GLY A 51 -9.53 -13.15 2.08
N ALA A 52 -8.30 -13.50 1.71
CA ALA A 52 -7.19 -13.64 2.66
C ALA A 52 -6.65 -12.28 3.11
N THR A 53 -5.92 -12.30 4.23
CA THR A 53 -5.22 -11.14 4.78
C THR A 53 -3.70 -11.33 4.69
N VAL A 54 -3.00 -10.33 4.16
CA VAL A 54 -1.54 -10.20 4.35
C VAL A 54 -1.30 -9.03 5.30
N ASN A 55 -0.64 -9.29 6.42
CA ASN A 55 -0.56 -8.35 7.52
C ASN A 55 0.90 -7.94 7.79
N PHE A 56 1.20 -6.66 7.61
CA PHE A 56 2.46 -5.97 7.87
C PHE A 56 2.31 -4.92 8.98
N THR A 57 1.35 -5.07 9.89
CA THR A 57 1.16 -4.15 11.02
C THR A 57 2.48 -3.99 11.78
N ASP A 58 2.85 -2.74 12.06
CA ASP A 58 4.12 -2.35 12.70
C ASP A 58 5.41 -2.85 12.01
N ALA A 59 5.32 -3.35 10.77
CA ALA A 59 6.50 -3.79 10.03
C ALA A 59 7.40 -2.60 9.66
N ARG A 60 8.71 -2.85 9.54
CA ARG A 60 9.72 -1.83 9.23
C ARG A 60 10.40 -2.10 7.90
N PHE A 61 10.21 -1.20 6.95
CA PHE A 61 10.85 -1.16 5.65
C PHE A 61 11.99 -0.12 5.66
N SER A 62 13.22 -0.60 5.82
CA SER A 62 14.42 0.25 5.94
C SER A 62 15.38 0.16 4.74
N GLY A 63 14.98 -0.58 3.71
CA GLY A 63 15.76 -0.85 2.50
C GLY A 63 15.25 -2.05 1.68
N GLY A 64 14.32 -2.85 2.23
CA GLY A 64 13.65 -3.92 1.49
C GLY A 64 12.54 -3.44 0.56
N ARG A 65 12.09 -4.33 -0.33
CA ARG A 65 11.01 -4.07 -1.30
C ARG A 65 9.88 -5.08 -1.14
N VAL A 66 8.64 -4.62 -1.28
CA VAL A 66 7.48 -5.51 -1.42
C VAL A 66 6.77 -5.21 -2.73
N PHE A 67 6.69 -6.19 -3.62
CA PHE A 67 6.08 -6.03 -4.94
C PHE A 67 4.69 -6.65 -4.97
N PHE A 68 3.67 -5.87 -5.27
CA PHE A 68 2.31 -6.26 -5.62
C PHE A 68 1.96 -5.87 -7.05
N ALA A 69 2.96 -5.62 -7.90
CA ALA A 69 2.75 -5.26 -9.29
C ALA A 69 1.83 -6.29 -9.98
N LEU A 70 0.85 -5.81 -10.74
CA LEU A 70 -0.16 -6.63 -11.44
C LEU A 70 -1.05 -7.51 -10.53
N ALA A 71 -0.91 -7.44 -9.20
CA ALA A 71 -1.71 -8.24 -8.29
C ALA A 71 -3.19 -7.88 -8.38
N THR A 72 -4.06 -8.84 -8.06
CA THR A 72 -5.52 -8.66 -8.06
C THR A 72 -6.08 -8.82 -6.65
N PHE A 73 -6.82 -7.83 -6.16
CA PHE A 73 -7.48 -7.82 -4.85
C PHE A 73 -8.99 -7.74 -5.04
N SER A 74 -9.71 -8.87 -4.95
CA SER A 74 -11.15 -8.92 -5.18
C SER A 74 -11.98 -9.10 -3.89
N GLY A 75 -11.49 -8.55 -2.77
CA GLY A 75 -12.09 -8.70 -1.43
C GLY A 75 -11.12 -9.11 -0.31
N GLY A 76 -9.83 -9.33 -0.62
CA GLY A 76 -8.79 -9.50 0.39
C GLY A 76 -8.30 -8.17 1.00
N THR A 77 -7.54 -8.27 2.08
CA THR A 77 -6.94 -7.12 2.79
C THR A 77 -5.42 -7.23 2.79
N VAL A 78 -4.73 -6.13 2.47
CA VAL A 78 -3.31 -5.96 2.80
C VAL A 78 -3.21 -4.84 3.83
N ASN A 79 -2.67 -5.17 5.00
CA ASN A 79 -2.63 -4.25 6.13
C ASN A 79 -1.19 -3.80 6.43
N PHE A 80 -0.93 -2.50 6.41
CA PHE A 80 0.31 -1.84 6.79
C PHE A 80 0.10 -0.85 7.95
N ASP A 81 -0.94 -1.05 8.75
CA ASP A 81 -1.26 -0.21 9.90
C ASP A 81 -0.02 -0.03 10.82
N GLY A 82 0.31 1.23 11.13
CA GLY A 82 1.47 1.59 11.94
C GLY A 82 2.85 1.30 11.33
N ALA A 83 2.92 0.71 10.12
CA ALA A 83 4.17 0.33 9.47
C ALA A 83 5.08 1.54 9.20
N THR A 84 6.39 1.30 9.17
CA THR A 84 7.39 2.37 8.95
C THR A 84 8.18 2.15 7.67
N PHE A 85 8.13 3.13 6.76
CA PHE A 85 8.86 3.18 5.50
C PHE A 85 9.95 4.25 5.55
N SER A 86 11.19 3.83 5.82
CA SER A 86 12.34 4.72 6.03
C SER A 86 13.40 4.65 4.93
N GLY A 87 13.11 3.94 3.83
CA GLY A 87 14.02 3.72 2.70
C GLY A 87 13.71 2.49 1.84
N GLY A 88 12.61 1.78 2.12
CA GLY A 88 12.11 0.67 1.29
C GLY A 88 10.95 1.11 0.39
N THR A 89 10.58 0.24 -0.55
CA THR A 89 9.52 0.48 -1.55
C THR A 89 8.40 -0.54 -1.40
N VAL A 90 7.15 -0.09 -1.50
CA VAL A 90 5.99 -0.96 -1.74
C VAL A 90 5.35 -0.56 -3.06
N ASP A 91 5.24 -1.50 -3.97
CA ASP A 91 4.86 -1.24 -5.36
C ASP A 91 3.55 -1.98 -5.67
N PHE A 92 2.54 -1.24 -6.14
CA PHE A 92 1.25 -1.71 -6.62
C PHE A 92 1.02 -1.33 -8.09
N ILE A 93 2.09 -1.16 -8.87
CA ILE A 93 2.02 -0.73 -10.26
C ILE A 93 1.10 -1.67 -11.04
N ALA A 94 0.12 -1.06 -11.72
CA ALA A 94 -0.91 -1.77 -12.49
C ALA A 94 -1.68 -2.85 -11.73
N ALA A 95 -1.68 -2.82 -10.39
CA ALA A 95 -2.50 -3.70 -9.57
C ALA A 95 -3.99 -3.41 -9.79
N ARG A 96 -4.83 -4.43 -9.59
CA ARG A 96 -6.29 -4.33 -9.70
C ARG A 96 -6.94 -4.55 -8.35
N LEU A 97 -7.54 -3.52 -7.79
CA LEU A 97 -8.24 -3.56 -6.52
C LEU A 97 -9.75 -3.44 -6.77
N SER A 98 -10.50 -4.51 -6.58
CA SER A 98 -11.96 -4.56 -6.69
C SER A 98 -12.63 -4.99 -5.38
N GLY A 99 -13.17 -4.03 -4.61
CA GLY A 99 -13.85 -4.33 -3.34
C GLY A 99 -12.96 -4.86 -2.20
N GLY A 100 -11.64 -4.86 -2.37
CA GLY A 100 -10.65 -5.11 -1.31
C GLY A 100 -10.19 -3.83 -0.62
N THR A 101 -9.33 -4.00 0.40
CA THR A 101 -8.74 -2.89 1.17
C THR A 101 -7.22 -2.99 1.18
N VAL A 102 -6.56 -1.85 0.97
CA VAL A 102 -5.15 -1.67 1.33
C VAL A 102 -5.07 -0.58 2.38
N ASP A 103 -4.59 -0.95 3.56
CA ASP A 103 -4.63 -0.12 4.75
C ASP A 103 -3.22 0.35 5.11
N PHE A 104 -3.03 1.66 5.18
CA PHE A 104 -1.81 2.34 5.63
C PHE A 104 -2.14 3.30 6.80
N SER A 105 -3.20 3.02 7.56
CA SER A 105 -3.51 3.84 8.74
C SER A 105 -2.30 3.95 9.67
N GLU A 106 -2.08 5.14 10.22
CA GLU A 106 -0.96 5.44 11.14
C GLU A 106 0.45 5.13 10.58
N ALA A 107 0.58 4.80 9.28
CA ALA A 107 1.86 4.47 8.67
C ALA A 107 2.79 5.68 8.68
N ARG A 108 4.10 5.42 8.77
CA ARG A 108 5.14 6.45 8.84
C ARG A 108 6.06 6.35 7.64
N LEU A 109 5.97 7.32 6.74
CA LEU A 109 6.88 7.48 5.62
C LEU A 109 7.91 8.56 5.97
N SER A 110 9.18 8.21 5.97
CA SER A 110 10.29 9.14 6.23
C SER A 110 11.41 9.04 5.19
N GLY A 111 11.11 8.44 4.03
CA GLY A 111 12.09 8.18 2.96
C GLY A 111 11.83 6.91 2.13
N GLY A 112 10.77 6.15 2.41
CA GLY A 112 10.31 5.07 1.54
C GLY A 112 9.22 5.51 0.56
N GLU A 113 8.92 4.65 -0.40
CA GLU A 113 8.00 4.93 -1.52
C GLU A 113 6.84 3.95 -1.54
N ILE A 114 5.64 4.45 -1.88
CA ILE A 114 4.47 3.63 -2.18
C ILE A 114 3.95 4.02 -3.57
N ASP A 115 4.00 3.08 -4.52
CA ASP A 115 3.70 3.35 -5.92
C ASP A 115 2.37 2.68 -6.33
N PHE A 116 1.41 3.46 -6.82
CA PHE A 116 0.13 2.99 -7.39
C PHE A 116 -0.03 3.36 -8.87
N VAL A 117 1.07 3.60 -9.58
CA VAL A 117 1.04 4.03 -10.98
C VAL A 117 0.27 3.03 -11.83
N ALA A 118 -0.66 3.56 -12.63
CA ALA A 118 -1.57 2.79 -13.48
C ALA A 118 -2.44 1.74 -12.75
N ALA A 119 -2.51 1.76 -11.41
CA ALA A 119 -3.38 0.87 -10.66
C ALA A 119 -4.86 1.17 -10.94
N THR A 120 -5.70 0.14 -10.87
CA THR A 120 -7.14 0.26 -11.04
C THR A 120 -7.85 -0.04 -9.73
N PHE A 121 -8.65 0.92 -9.25
CA PHE A 121 -9.44 0.81 -8.04
C PHE A 121 -10.93 0.82 -8.41
N SER A 122 -11.67 -0.25 -8.11
CA SER A 122 -13.09 -0.40 -8.38
C SER A 122 -13.86 -0.79 -7.12
N GLY A 123 -14.54 0.16 -6.48
CA GLY A 123 -15.22 -0.09 -5.20
C GLY A 123 -14.28 -0.48 -4.05
N ALA A 124 -12.97 -0.31 -4.23
CA ALA A 124 -11.94 -0.60 -3.23
C ALA A 124 -11.72 0.61 -2.31
N THR A 125 -11.05 0.37 -1.18
CA THR A 125 -10.57 1.42 -0.26
C THR A 125 -9.05 1.38 -0.17
N VAL A 126 -8.42 2.55 -0.30
CA VAL A 126 -7.03 2.78 0.13
C VAL A 126 -7.08 3.79 1.28
N ASP A 127 -6.59 3.38 2.44
CA ASP A 127 -6.73 4.15 3.67
C ASP A 127 -5.36 4.66 4.14
N PHE A 128 -5.18 5.97 4.24
CA PHE A 128 -4.00 6.60 4.85
C PHE A 128 -4.35 7.38 6.11
N THR A 129 -5.48 7.06 6.76
CA THR A 129 -5.93 7.81 7.93
C THR A 129 -4.82 7.93 8.98
N ASP A 130 -4.54 9.14 9.44
CA ASP A 130 -3.49 9.48 10.40
C ASP A 130 -2.05 9.08 10.00
N ALA A 131 -1.81 8.75 8.73
CA ALA A 131 -0.48 8.49 8.22
C ALA A 131 0.41 9.75 8.32
N ARG A 132 1.71 9.54 8.54
CA ARG A 132 2.70 10.60 8.75
C ARG A 132 3.74 10.54 7.66
N LEU A 133 3.77 11.57 6.82
CA LEU A 133 4.77 11.75 5.79
C LEU A 133 5.77 12.80 6.26
N SER A 134 7.04 12.41 6.34
CA SER A 134 8.17 13.22 6.81
C SER A 134 9.37 13.19 5.85
N GLY A 135 9.12 12.58 4.68
CA GLY A 135 10.02 12.20 3.59
C GLY A 135 9.43 10.97 2.88
N GLY A 136 9.82 10.72 1.63
CA GLY A 136 9.22 9.65 0.82
C GLY A 136 7.96 10.08 0.07
N GLU A 137 7.45 9.18 -0.77
CA GLU A 137 6.47 9.52 -1.82
C GLU A 137 5.35 8.48 -1.90
N ILE A 138 4.14 8.96 -2.18
CA ILE A 138 3.00 8.15 -2.59
C ILE A 138 2.54 8.63 -3.95
N ASP A 139 2.66 7.81 -4.99
CA ASP A 139 2.34 8.19 -6.38
C ASP A 139 1.09 7.46 -6.90
N PHE A 140 0.16 8.22 -7.50
CA PHE A 140 -1.06 7.73 -8.14
C PHE A 140 -1.15 8.10 -9.63
N ALA A 141 -0.04 8.39 -10.30
CA ALA A 141 -0.06 8.75 -11.73
C ALA A 141 -0.74 7.67 -12.57
N ASP A 142 -1.59 8.09 -13.51
CA ASP A 142 -2.40 7.23 -14.39
C ASP A 142 -3.34 6.25 -13.66
N ALA A 143 -3.47 6.33 -12.34
CA ALA A 143 -4.39 5.48 -11.59
C ALA A 143 -5.86 5.77 -11.96
N THR A 144 -6.68 4.72 -11.95
CA THR A 144 -8.09 4.78 -12.30
C THR A 144 -8.95 4.46 -11.09
N PHE A 145 -9.83 5.39 -10.69
CA PHE A 145 -10.75 5.23 -9.57
C PHE A 145 -12.20 5.16 -10.05
N THR A 146 -12.87 4.02 -9.84
CA THR A 146 -14.26 3.77 -10.21
C THR A 146 -15.09 3.36 -9.00
N GLY A 147 -15.76 4.32 -8.36
CA GLY A 147 -16.47 4.09 -7.09
C GLY A 147 -15.57 3.67 -5.92
N ALA A 148 -14.25 3.80 -6.06
CA ALA A 148 -13.27 3.57 -5.01
C ALA A 148 -13.07 4.83 -4.16
N THR A 149 -12.57 4.66 -2.94
CA THR A 149 -12.26 5.78 -2.02
C THR A 149 -10.79 5.74 -1.64
N VAL A 150 -10.13 6.89 -1.72
CA VAL A 150 -8.83 7.15 -1.08
C VAL A 150 -9.10 8.07 0.10
N LYS A 151 -8.72 7.64 1.31
CA LYS A 151 -8.91 8.42 2.54
C LYS A 151 -7.60 9.04 2.98
N LEU A 152 -7.63 10.33 3.24
CA LEU A 152 -6.48 11.12 3.70
C LEU A 152 -6.77 11.82 5.04
N ASP A 153 -7.81 11.39 5.74
CA ASP A 153 -8.25 11.94 7.01
C ASP A 153 -7.09 11.97 8.03
N GLY A 154 -6.76 13.14 8.57
CA GLY A 154 -5.71 13.27 9.58
C GLY A 154 -4.27 13.07 9.06
N VAL A 155 -4.06 12.88 7.76
CA VAL A 155 -2.71 12.74 7.19
C VAL A 155 -1.86 13.97 7.55
N MET A 156 -0.70 13.69 8.14
CA MET A 156 0.25 14.72 8.56
C MET A 156 1.43 14.77 7.59
N PHE A 157 1.68 15.97 7.05
CA PHE A 157 2.85 16.26 6.23
C PHE A 157 3.89 17.03 7.06
N SER A 158 5.14 16.61 6.97
CA SER A 158 6.30 17.27 7.55
C SER A 158 7.47 17.18 6.55
N ASN A 159 8.36 18.17 6.56
CA ASN A 159 9.50 18.23 5.65
C ASN A 159 9.11 18.18 4.15
N ASP A 160 9.47 17.09 3.46
CA ASP A 160 9.49 16.86 2.02
C ASP A 160 8.69 15.62 1.58
N GLY A 161 7.85 15.05 2.46
CA GLY A 161 6.99 13.93 2.08
C GLY A 161 5.89 14.33 1.09
N THR A 162 5.65 13.49 0.07
CA THR A 162 4.70 13.77 -1.01
C THR A 162 3.58 12.74 -1.13
N VAL A 163 2.40 13.23 -1.52
CA VAL A 163 1.30 12.44 -2.08
C VAL A 163 0.94 13.07 -3.40
N ASP A 164 1.25 12.40 -4.51
CA ASP A 164 0.95 12.87 -5.86
C ASP A 164 -0.40 12.34 -6.35
N LEU A 165 -1.38 13.24 -6.41
CA LEU A 165 -2.71 13.04 -6.98
C LEU A 165 -2.93 13.93 -8.21
N SER A 166 -1.86 14.48 -8.79
CA SER A 166 -1.94 15.54 -9.80
C SER A 166 -2.36 15.04 -11.18
N SER A 167 -2.07 13.77 -11.49
CA SER A 167 -2.27 13.19 -12.84
C SER A 167 -2.90 11.79 -12.84
N PRO A 168 -4.05 11.58 -12.17
CA PRO A 168 -4.76 10.30 -12.22
C PRO A 168 -5.41 10.11 -13.59
N GLY A 169 -5.44 8.87 -14.09
CA GLY A 169 -6.06 8.53 -15.36
C GLY A 169 -7.57 8.73 -15.35
N ARG A 170 -8.23 8.51 -14.19
CA ARG A 170 -9.68 8.75 -14.02
C ARG A 170 -10.08 8.88 -12.55
N TRP A 171 -10.99 9.80 -12.26
CA TRP A 171 -11.57 9.98 -10.92
C TRP A 171 -13.10 10.05 -10.94
N ASP A 172 -13.79 9.05 -10.37
CA ASP A 172 -15.25 9.10 -10.20
C ASP A 172 -15.69 9.80 -8.92
N VAL A 173 -14.96 9.58 -7.82
CA VAL A 173 -15.24 10.15 -6.49
C VAL A 173 -13.92 10.67 -5.90
N PRO A 174 -13.68 12.00 -5.83
CA PRO A 174 -12.44 12.59 -5.30
C PRO A 174 -11.99 12.00 -3.94
N PRO A 175 -10.70 12.10 -3.57
CA PRO A 175 -10.27 11.65 -2.25
C PRO A 175 -11.01 12.40 -1.13
N THR A 176 -11.15 11.74 0.01
CA THR A 176 -11.79 12.31 1.20
C THR A 176 -10.76 12.69 2.24
N GLY A 177 -11.15 13.54 3.20
CA GLY A 177 -10.31 13.87 4.35
C GLY A 177 -9.11 14.76 4.00
N LEU A 178 -9.15 15.49 2.87
CA LEU A 178 -8.05 16.35 2.47
C LEU A 178 -7.68 17.35 3.58
N PRO A 179 -6.39 17.50 3.92
CA PRO A 179 -5.94 18.46 4.92
C PRO A 179 -6.18 19.90 4.45
N GLU A 180 -6.60 20.73 5.41
CA GLU A 180 -6.84 22.17 5.21
C GLU A 180 -5.98 22.98 6.20
N PRO A 181 -5.10 23.89 5.73
CA PRO A 181 -4.84 24.21 4.31
C PRO A 181 -4.10 23.07 3.60
N THR A 182 -4.20 23.04 2.26
CA THR A 182 -3.47 22.08 1.42
C THR A 182 -1.96 22.19 1.67
N PRO A 183 -1.29 21.12 2.15
CA PRO A 183 0.15 21.12 2.39
C PRO A 183 0.91 21.03 1.06
N ALA A 184 2.14 21.56 1.04
CA ALA A 184 2.97 21.59 -0.18
C ALA A 184 3.28 20.20 -0.76
N GLY A 185 3.32 19.16 0.08
CA GLY A 185 3.54 17.78 -0.32
C GLY A 185 2.31 17.11 -0.94
N LEU A 186 1.12 17.70 -0.84
CA LEU A 186 -0.08 17.17 -1.47
C LEU A 186 -0.28 17.81 -2.85
N LEU A 187 0.02 17.06 -3.89
CA LEU A 187 -0.10 17.53 -5.27
C LEU A 187 -1.48 17.16 -5.81
N LEU A 188 -2.30 18.16 -6.16
CA LEU A 188 -3.65 17.97 -6.68
C LEU A 188 -3.70 18.29 -8.19
N PRO A 189 -4.73 17.82 -8.93
CA PRO A 189 -4.89 18.15 -10.34
C PRO A 189 -4.95 19.66 -10.56
N LYS A 190 -4.32 20.15 -11.64
CA LYS A 190 -4.45 21.54 -12.05
C LYS A 190 -5.83 21.76 -12.68
N GLU A 191 -6.53 22.81 -12.27
CA GLU A 191 -7.79 23.27 -12.89
C GLU A 191 -7.63 23.63 -14.37
#